data_AF-A0A813G0X5-F1
#
_entry.id   AF-A0A813G0X5-F1
#
_cell.length_a   1.000
_cell.length_b   1.000
_cell.length_c   1.000
_cell.angle_alpha   90.00
_cell.angle_beta   90.00
_cell.angle_gamma   90.00
#
_symmetry.space_group_name_H-M   'P 1'
#
loop_
_entity.id
_entity.type
_entity.pdbx_description
1 polymer ?
#
loop_
_entity_poly.entity_id
_entity_poly.type
_entity_poly.pdbx_seq_one_letter_code
_entity_poly.pdbx_strand_id
1 'polypeptide(L)'
;MSNATPNCHLRDMNPHLDVDGFPAYFESESVETRLNSNYAGVSSFGFSGTNARADVWSQCKKGPRKAAQKVDVTKADQIHRRCPITLGHIELVTGEPATAAFKKKRDYKADVLRDEWAPYDISRLAYEGGFRYRRAPAAEEQDEELDPNVEVFICGSWSGWTRSEAMERREGGLFVAPVVLGEGRYEMFRLCLNNTRTMELYPTIKDASEKIWIEGPDSKANGRYWIIDGRDLQVAAGTAYQVLFRWHSEVKSIRWEEIRSELPPMLPAFEHRYALTGTFSSGHFLDMKPAAEGQHGVWEGRFRVGVTGEEEFQIARDSDPNQLIYPAMAGALRTTIPVRGPDSLGKGKFWLIRGMPNEVVRIRLEIADAHVAVTTSSEVRGDKVWESLEGWDRHQYCVVGSWSGWVPAAMVMDPAEPGLFKAYGKVGKALSLRKPCLKRAAFAAQVAQAWSHQHGAYIERFQVAVDGDSAQASKTSLQAVVLVVRLL
;
A
#
# COMPACT_ATOMS: atom_id res chain seq x y z
N MET A 1 -36.09 7.04 16.28
CA MET A 1 -36.35 5.69 15.74
C MET A 1 -35.17 5.31 14.86
N SER A 2 -34.77 4.04 14.87
CA SER A 2 -33.69 3.53 14.02
C SER A 2 -34.28 3.23 12.65
N ASN A 3 -34.01 4.07 11.66
CA ASN A 3 -34.69 4.01 10.37
C ASN A 3 -33.68 3.93 9.22
N ALA A 4 -34.04 3.23 8.16
CA ALA A 4 -33.45 3.41 6.83
C ALA A 4 -34.04 4.67 6.20
N THR A 5 -33.19 5.50 5.61
CA THR A 5 -33.60 6.76 4.98
C THR A 5 -34.17 6.49 3.59
N PRO A 6 -35.23 7.21 3.18
CA PRO A 6 -35.81 7.03 1.85
C PRO A 6 -34.79 7.35 0.76
N ASN A 7 -34.88 6.65 -0.37
CA ASN A 7 -34.11 7.01 -1.54
C ASN A 7 -34.74 8.24 -2.21
N CYS A 8 -34.13 9.41 -2.02
CA CYS A 8 -34.68 10.71 -2.44
C CYS A 8 -34.87 10.86 -3.96
N HIS A 9 -34.33 9.95 -4.77
CA HIS A 9 -34.41 9.98 -6.23
C HIS A 9 -35.11 8.75 -6.84
N LEU A 10 -35.66 7.87 -6.01
CA LEU A 10 -36.37 6.68 -6.48
C LEU A 10 -37.87 7.00 -6.68
N ARG A 11 -38.24 7.36 -7.91
CA ARG A 11 -39.64 7.59 -8.31
C ARG A 11 -40.31 6.32 -8.85
N ASP A 12 -39.57 5.55 -9.65
CA ASP A 12 -40.01 4.29 -10.19
C ASP A 12 -38.78 3.39 -10.36
N MET A 13 -38.95 2.08 -10.17
CA MET A 13 -37.86 1.12 -10.36
C MET A 13 -37.66 0.87 -11.85
N ASN A 14 -36.41 0.72 -12.28
CA ASN A 14 -36.15 0.33 -13.67
C ASN A 14 -36.74 -1.08 -13.92
N PRO A 15 -37.69 -1.25 -14.84
CA PRO A 15 -38.35 -2.55 -15.09
C PRO A 15 -37.40 -3.62 -15.66
N HIS A 16 -36.20 -3.23 -16.09
CA HIS A 16 -35.14 -4.13 -16.54
C HIS A 16 -34.12 -4.48 -15.44
N LEU A 17 -34.31 -3.97 -14.22
CA LEU A 17 -33.47 -4.32 -13.07
C LEU A 17 -33.89 -5.70 -12.54
N ASP A 18 -33.02 -6.69 -12.70
CA ASP A 18 -33.20 -8.01 -12.09
C ASP A 18 -32.87 -7.93 -10.59
N VAL A 19 -33.86 -8.26 -9.77
CA VAL A 19 -33.77 -8.26 -8.31
C VAL A 19 -33.99 -9.65 -7.72
N ASP A 20 -34.19 -10.66 -8.57
CA ASP A 20 -34.46 -12.02 -8.10
C ASP A 20 -33.23 -12.58 -7.36
N GLY A 21 -33.48 -13.07 -6.14
CA GLY A 21 -32.44 -13.59 -5.26
C GLY A 21 -31.59 -12.53 -4.55
N PHE A 22 -31.84 -11.23 -4.76
CA PHE A 22 -31.18 -10.15 -4.01
C PHE A 22 -32.08 -9.69 -2.85
N PRO A 23 -31.74 -10.01 -1.58
CA PRO A 23 -32.57 -9.68 -0.42
C PRO A 23 -32.44 -8.18 -0.06
N ALA A 24 -33.00 -7.33 -0.91
CA ALA A 24 -33.01 -5.89 -0.74
C ALA A 24 -34.44 -5.34 -0.66
N TYR A 25 -34.62 -4.33 0.20
CA TYR A 25 -35.81 -3.50 0.21
C TYR A 25 -35.46 -2.16 -0.44
N PHE A 26 -36.28 -1.74 -1.43
CA PHE A 26 -36.12 -0.46 -2.10
C PHE A 26 -37.10 0.54 -1.49
N GLU A 27 -36.63 1.33 -0.53
CA GLU A 27 -37.48 2.25 0.21
C GLU A 27 -37.71 3.61 -0.49
N SER A 28 -38.97 3.97 -0.69
CA SER A 28 -39.41 5.31 -1.09
C SER A 28 -39.77 6.22 0.10
N GLU A 29 -39.90 5.64 1.29
CA GLU A 29 -40.20 6.32 2.55
C GLU A 29 -39.24 5.87 3.67
N SER A 30 -39.28 6.54 4.83
CA SER A 30 -38.43 6.12 5.96
C SER A 30 -38.93 4.81 6.57
N VAL A 31 -38.12 3.75 6.53
CA VAL A 31 -38.50 2.43 7.04
C VAL A 31 -37.88 2.19 8.42
N GLU A 32 -38.68 1.80 9.42
CA GLU A 32 -38.16 1.45 10.74
C GLU A 32 -37.46 0.09 10.72
N THR A 33 -36.19 0.06 11.14
CA THR A 33 -35.35 -1.16 11.19
C THR A 33 -35.56 -2.02 12.45
N ARG A 34 -36.35 -1.53 13.41
CA ARG A 34 -36.62 -2.14 14.73
C ARG A 34 -35.40 -2.37 15.63
N LEU A 35 -34.22 -1.90 15.23
CA LEU A 35 -32.99 -1.99 16.01
C LEU A 35 -32.81 -0.77 16.93
N ASN A 36 -31.92 -0.89 17.93
CA ASN A 36 -31.52 0.23 18.80
C ASN A 36 -30.29 0.99 18.27
N SER A 37 -29.62 0.45 17.25
CA SER A 37 -28.54 1.08 16.50
C SER A 37 -28.55 0.57 15.07
N ASN A 38 -27.97 1.32 14.15
CA ASN A 38 -27.95 0.97 12.75
C ASN A 38 -26.61 1.32 12.10
N TYR A 39 -26.31 0.64 11.02
CA TYR A 39 -25.21 0.93 10.12
C TYR A 39 -25.80 1.29 8.75
N ALA A 40 -25.45 2.47 8.23
CA ALA A 40 -25.88 2.93 6.92
C ALA A 40 -24.64 3.26 6.08
N GLY A 41 -24.59 2.75 4.86
CA GLY A 41 -23.50 3.04 3.92
C GLY A 41 -24.02 3.83 2.74
N VAL A 42 -23.37 4.94 2.39
CA VAL A 42 -23.60 5.66 1.13
C VAL A 42 -22.40 5.38 0.24
N SER A 43 -22.65 4.80 -0.93
CA SER A 43 -21.62 4.56 -1.95
C SER A 43 -21.88 5.47 -3.14
N SER A 44 -20.87 6.25 -3.52
CA SER A 44 -20.86 7.04 -4.75
C SER A 44 -20.08 6.26 -5.80
N PHE A 45 -20.70 6.04 -6.95
CA PHE A 45 -20.09 5.43 -8.12
C PHE A 45 -19.94 6.49 -9.20
N GLY A 46 -18.70 6.82 -9.56
CA GLY A 46 -18.39 7.82 -10.59
C GLY A 46 -17.72 7.18 -11.79
N PHE A 47 -18.12 7.59 -13.00
CA PHE A 47 -17.54 7.09 -14.26
C PHE A 47 -16.04 7.38 -14.39
N SER A 48 -15.51 8.37 -13.65
CA SER A 48 -14.09 8.76 -13.62
C SER A 48 -13.24 8.00 -12.59
N GLY A 49 -13.77 6.94 -11.97
CA GLY A 49 -12.97 5.97 -11.21
C GLY A 49 -12.59 6.37 -9.78
N THR A 50 -13.26 7.36 -9.19
CA THR A 50 -13.21 7.61 -7.73
C THR A 50 -14.55 7.25 -7.13
N ASN A 51 -14.63 6.07 -6.52
CA ASN A 51 -15.79 5.66 -5.75
C ASN A 51 -15.55 5.99 -4.29
N ALA A 52 -16.46 6.74 -3.68
CA ALA A 52 -16.40 7.07 -2.26
C ALA A 52 -17.44 6.25 -1.51
N ARG A 53 -17.03 5.61 -0.41
CA ARG A 53 -17.95 4.95 0.51
C ARG A 53 -17.87 5.62 1.87
N ALA A 54 -19.01 6.10 2.35
CA ALA A 54 -19.17 6.58 3.70
C ALA A 54 -20.03 5.60 4.47
N ASP A 55 -19.44 4.98 5.49
CA ASP A 55 -20.15 4.11 6.41
C ASP A 55 -20.40 4.84 7.72
N VAL A 56 -21.66 4.88 8.13
CA VAL A 56 -22.14 5.61 9.29
C VAL A 56 -22.84 4.64 10.22
N TRP A 57 -22.23 4.42 11.37
CA TRP A 57 -22.92 3.82 12.50
C TRP A 57 -23.57 4.90 13.36
N SER A 58 -24.80 4.65 13.79
CA SER A 58 -25.50 5.54 14.73
C SER A 58 -26.41 4.76 15.65
N GLN A 59 -26.62 5.32 16.84
CA GLN A 59 -27.54 4.80 17.83
C GLN A 59 -28.88 5.51 17.75
N CYS A 60 -29.96 4.79 18.05
CA CYS A 60 -31.30 5.36 18.15
C CYS A 60 -31.35 6.33 19.34
N LYS A 61 -31.38 7.65 19.07
CA LYS A 61 -31.34 8.68 20.12
C LYS A 61 -32.70 8.98 20.78
N LYS A 62 -33.80 8.57 20.14
CA LYS A 62 -35.19 8.90 20.52
C LYS A 62 -36.15 7.75 20.15
N GLY A 63 -37.22 7.56 20.91
CA GLY A 63 -38.28 6.58 20.66
C GLY A 63 -38.16 5.28 21.47
N PRO A 64 -39.05 4.29 21.24
CA PRO A 64 -39.13 3.07 22.05
C PRO A 64 -37.86 2.21 22.04
N ARG A 65 -37.06 2.31 20.98
CA ARG A 65 -35.78 1.61 20.81
C ARG A 65 -34.57 2.49 21.14
N LYS A 66 -34.75 3.55 21.93
CA LYS A 66 -33.66 4.47 22.31
C LYS A 66 -32.51 3.68 22.96
N ALA A 67 -31.33 3.74 22.35
CA ALA A 67 -30.12 3.18 22.94
C ALA A 67 -29.70 4.01 24.15
N ALA A 68 -29.02 3.37 25.10
CA ALA A 68 -28.37 4.08 26.20
C ALA A 68 -27.49 5.21 25.63
N GLN A 69 -27.65 6.44 26.13
CA GLN A 69 -27.10 7.68 25.56
C GLN A 69 -25.57 7.72 25.40
N LYS A 70 -24.85 6.82 26.07
CA LYS A 70 -23.41 6.59 25.94
C LYS A 70 -23.18 5.09 25.84
N VAL A 71 -22.41 4.65 24.85
CA VAL A 71 -21.72 3.36 24.93
C VAL A 71 -20.83 3.45 26.16
N ASP A 72 -21.15 2.64 27.14
CA ASP A 72 -20.31 2.52 28.31
C ASP A 72 -19.10 1.66 27.92
N VAL A 73 -18.04 2.32 27.44
CA VAL A 73 -16.80 1.66 27.02
C VAL A 73 -16.18 0.83 28.15
N THR A 74 -16.50 1.11 29.42
CA THR A 74 -16.05 0.29 30.54
C THR A 74 -16.81 -1.03 30.66
N LYS A 75 -17.91 -1.19 29.93
CA LYS A 75 -18.66 -2.45 29.78
C LYS A 75 -18.39 -3.14 28.44
N ALA A 76 -17.53 -2.57 27.59
CA ALA A 76 -17.11 -3.25 26.38
C ALA A 76 -16.15 -4.38 26.76
N ASP A 77 -16.49 -5.61 26.36
CA ASP A 77 -15.62 -6.78 26.57
C ASP A 77 -14.25 -6.60 25.91
N GLN A 78 -14.22 -5.93 24.75
CA GLN A 78 -13.03 -5.71 23.94
C GLN A 78 -13.13 -4.41 23.17
N ILE A 79 -12.00 -3.70 23.06
CA ILE A 79 -11.86 -2.53 22.19
C ILE A 79 -10.65 -2.77 21.30
N HIS A 80 -10.86 -2.76 19.99
CA HIS A 80 -9.78 -2.93 19.02
C HIS A 80 -9.48 -1.64 18.30
N ARG A 81 -8.24 -1.49 17.86
CA ARG A 81 -7.80 -0.44 16.93
C ARG A 81 -6.88 -1.03 15.88
N ARG A 82 -6.61 -0.28 14.82
CA ARG A 82 -5.62 -0.67 13.83
C ARG A 82 -4.21 -0.29 14.30
N CYS A 83 -3.27 -1.23 14.26
CA CYS A 83 -1.85 -0.94 14.48
C CYS A 83 -1.34 -0.03 13.35
N PRO A 84 -0.62 1.06 13.64
CA PRO A 84 -0.10 1.94 12.59
C PRO A 84 1.03 1.31 11.76
N ILE A 85 1.73 0.31 12.31
CA ILE A 85 2.81 -0.40 11.64
C ILE A 85 2.23 -1.59 10.88
N THR A 86 1.74 -2.61 11.59
CA THR A 86 1.30 -3.85 10.93
C THR A 86 -0.02 -3.72 10.18
N LEU A 87 -0.80 -2.66 10.42
CA LEU A 87 -2.15 -2.45 9.89
C LEU A 87 -3.18 -3.53 10.28
N GLY A 88 -2.78 -4.52 11.09
CA GLY A 88 -3.67 -5.48 11.71
C GLY A 88 -4.46 -4.86 12.87
N HIS A 89 -5.58 -5.48 13.22
CA HIS A 89 -6.33 -5.11 14.43
C HIS A 89 -5.58 -5.57 15.68
N ILE A 90 -5.50 -4.71 16.67
CA ILE A 90 -4.89 -4.97 17.98
C ILE A 90 -5.85 -4.56 19.09
N GLU A 91 -5.76 -5.25 20.23
CA GLU A 91 -6.43 -4.86 21.45
C GLU A 91 -5.86 -3.53 21.97
N LEU A 92 -6.73 -2.63 22.41
CA LEU A 92 -6.37 -1.25 22.73
C LEU A 92 -5.38 -1.12 23.90
N VAL A 93 -5.53 -1.96 24.92
CA VAL A 93 -4.79 -1.89 26.19
C VAL A 93 -3.48 -2.67 26.12
N THR A 94 -3.47 -3.86 25.52
CA THR A 94 -2.31 -4.78 25.49
C THR A 94 -1.52 -4.70 24.18
N GLY A 95 -2.10 -4.13 23.12
CA GLY A 95 -1.49 -4.11 21.79
C GLY A 95 -1.29 -5.52 21.21
N GLU A 96 -1.96 -6.53 21.77
CA GLU A 96 -1.96 -7.90 21.26
C GLU A 96 -2.82 -7.96 19.98
N PRO A 97 -2.45 -8.76 18.97
CA PRO A 97 -3.28 -8.95 17.78
C PRO A 97 -4.69 -9.43 18.12
N ALA A 98 -5.70 -8.84 17.48
CA ALA A 98 -7.09 -9.24 17.62
C ALA A 98 -7.40 -10.49 16.77
N THR A 99 -6.83 -11.62 17.18
CA THR A 99 -6.97 -12.91 16.50
C THR A 99 -8.41 -13.46 16.52
N ALA A 100 -8.67 -14.55 15.81
CA ALA A 100 -10.00 -15.17 15.75
C ALA A 100 -10.43 -15.73 17.12
N ALA A 101 -9.53 -16.42 17.81
CA ALA A 101 -9.73 -16.87 19.19
C ALA A 101 -9.90 -15.69 20.15
N PHE A 102 -9.10 -14.62 19.98
CA PHE A 102 -9.21 -13.42 20.80
C PHE A 102 -10.61 -12.80 20.70
N LYS A 103 -11.14 -12.62 19.48
CA LYS A 103 -12.47 -12.06 19.23
C LYS A 103 -13.63 -12.84 19.87
N LYS A 104 -13.42 -14.11 20.24
CA LYS A 104 -14.42 -14.95 20.92
C LYS A 104 -14.41 -14.80 22.45
N LYS A 105 -13.35 -14.21 23.04
CA LYS A 105 -13.25 -14.03 24.50
C LYS A 105 -14.30 -13.02 25.01
N ARG A 106 -14.94 -13.31 26.14
CA ARG A 106 -15.80 -12.37 26.87
C ARG A 106 -15.10 -11.93 28.14
N ASP A 107 -15.45 -10.75 28.65
CA ASP A 107 -14.87 -10.21 29.89
C ASP A 107 -13.32 -10.21 29.88
N TYR A 108 -12.72 -9.91 28.73
CA TYR A 108 -11.26 -9.97 28.59
C TYR A 108 -10.60 -8.96 29.53
N LYS A 109 -9.60 -9.45 30.28
CA LYS A 109 -8.74 -8.63 31.13
C LYS A 109 -7.33 -8.69 30.58
N ALA A 110 -6.71 -7.52 30.47
CA ALA A 110 -5.31 -7.40 30.08
C ALA A 110 -4.44 -8.35 30.91
N ASP A 111 -3.68 -9.20 30.21
CA ASP A 111 -2.87 -10.26 30.79
C ASP A 111 -1.41 -10.22 30.30
N VAL A 112 -1.01 -9.05 29.77
CA VAL A 112 0.33 -8.76 29.25
C VAL A 112 0.77 -7.38 29.72
N LEU A 113 2.03 -7.27 30.17
CA LEU A 113 2.72 -6.06 30.55
C LEU A 113 4.08 -6.03 29.86
N ARG A 114 4.27 -5.12 28.91
CA ARG A 114 5.54 -4.74 28.27
C ARG A 114 6.46 -3.99 29.25
N ASP A 115 7.67 -3.70 28.81
CA ASP A 115 8.63 -2.86 29.54
C ASP A 115 8.10 -1.46 29.86
N GLU A 116 8.79 -0.77 30.76
CA GLU A 116 8.45 0.61 31.10
C GLU A 116 8.51 1.49 29.86
N TRP A 117 7.52 2.38 29.71
CA TRP A 117 7.43 3.30 28.58
C TRP A 117 7.25 2.64 27.22
N ALA A 118 7.05 1.31 27.18
CA ALA A 118 6.79 0.59 25.94
C ALA A 118 5.47 1.05 25.29
N PRO A 119 5.42 1.21 23.96
CA PRO A 119 4.21 1.58 23.26
C PRO A 119 3.25 0.40 23.22
N TYR A 120 2.04 0.58 23.72
CA TYR A 120 0.89 -0.31 23.45
C TYR A 120 0.15 0.11 22.17
N ASP A 121 0.55 1.26 21.63
CA ASP A 121 0.39 1.79 20.28
C ASP A 121 0.17 0.84 19.12
N ILE A 122 1.00 -0.18 19.22
CA ILE A 122 1.51 -0.98 18.12
C ILE A 122 1.33 -2.43 18.49
N SER A 123 1.14 -3.22 17.44
CA SER A 123 1.11 -4.67 17.54
C SER A 123 2.37 -5.15 18.24
N ARG A 124 2.23 -6.18 19.07
CA ARG A 124 3.38 -6.89 19.62
C ARG A 124 4.33 -7.39 18.52
N LEU A 125 3.79 -7.67 17.33
CA LEU A 125 4.56 -8.15 16.17
C LEU A 125 5.51 -7.10 15.61
N ALA A 126 5.30 -5.83 15.96
CA ALA A 126 6.17 -4.71 15.61
C ALA A 126 6.90 -4.14 16.82
N TYR A 127 6.76 -4.78 18.00
CA TYR A 127 7.38 -4.35 19.23
C TYR A 127 8.60 -5.23 19.52
N GLU A 128 9.77 -4.60 19.55
CA GLU A 128 11.07 -5.29 19.72
C GLU A 128 11.56 -5.32 21.19
N GLY A 129 10.81 -4.70 22.11
CA GLY A 129 11.17 -4.67 23.53
C GLY A 129 10.71 -5.89 24.32
N GLY A 130 11.01 -5.91 25.62
CA GLY A 130 10.67 -7.01 26.51
C GLY A 130 9.28 -6.93 27.14
N PHE A 131 8.94 -7.99 27.88
CA PHE A 131 7.73 -8.11 28.68
C PHE A 131 8.09 -8.30 30.15
N ARG A 132 7.53 -7.45 31.01
CA ARG A 132 7.59 -7.58 32.47
C ARG A 132 6.66 -8.68 33.00
N TYR A 133 5.55 -8.92 32.30
CA TYR A 133 4.61 -9.98 32.65
C TYR A 133 3.83 -10.44 31.42
N ARG A 134 3.58 -11.75 31.32
CA ARG A 134 2.69 -12.35 30.32
C ARG A 134 2.12 -13.64 30.88
N ARG A 135 0.80 -13.79 30.84
CA ARG A 135 0.13 -14.99 31.40
C ARG A 135 0.34 -16.24 30.55
N ALA A 136 0.27 -16.13 29.24
CA ALA A 136 0.39 -17.23 28.30
C ALA A 136 1.39 -16.89 27.21
N PRO A 137 2.20 -17.85 26.73
CA PRO A 137 3.12 -17.63 25.62
C PRO A 137 2.35 -17.16 24.39
N ALA A 138 3.02 -16.39 23.54
CA ALA A 138 2.39 -15.80 22.39
C ALA A 138 2.04 -16.87 21.34
N ALA A 139 0.98 -16.65 20.55
CA ALA A 139 0.51 -17.66 19.59
C ALA A 139 1.63 -18.10 18.62
N GLU A 140 2.35 -17.15 18.02
CA GLU A 140 3.49 -17.44 17.14
C GLU A 140 4.73 -18.08 17.81
N GLU A 141 4.80 -18.10 19.13
CA GLU A 141 5.86 -18.83 19.86
C GLU A 141 5.52 -20.33 19.94
N GLN A 142 4.31 -20.72 19.53
CA GLN A 142 3.88 -22.10 19.41
C GLN A 142 3.93 -22.48 17.92
N ASP A 143 4.80 -23.43 17.61
CA ASP A 143 4.86 -23.97 16.26
C ASP A 143 3.55 -24.72 15.94
N GLU A 144 2.96 -24.40 14.79
CA GLU A 144 1.75 -25.06 14.28
C GLU A 144 2.03 -25.62 12.88
N GLU A 145 1.95 -26.93 12.75
CA GLU A 145 2.06 -27.59 11.45
C GLU A 145 0.76 -27.42 10.66
N LEU A 146 0.88 -26.95 9.42
CA LEU A 146 -0.23 -26.99 8.46
C LEU A 146 -0.48 -28.45 8.05
N ASP A 147 -1.75 -28.82 7.84
CA ASP A 147 -2.15 -30.16 7.35
C ASP A 147 -1.19 -30.64 6.23
N PRO A 148 -0.62 -31.85 6.34
CA PRO A 148 0.33 -32.38 5.35
C PRO A 148 -0.21 -32.46 3.92
N ASN A 149 -1.54 -32.55 3.75
CA ASN A 149 -2.19 -32.58 2.45
C ASN A 149 -2.41 -31.18 1.86
N VAL A 150 -2.07 -30.13 2.60
CA VAL A 150 -2.15 -28.75 2.14
C VAL A 150 -0.76 -28.26 1.78
N GLU A 151 -0.59 -27.83 0.55
CA GLU A 151 0.64 -27.25 0.04
C GLU A 151 0.53 -25.74 -0.06
N VAL A 152 1.62 -25.03 0.24
CA VAL A 152 1.72 -23.59 0.07
C VAL A 152 2.44 -23.31 -1.24
N PHE A 153 1.84 -22.48 -2.09
CA PHE A 153 2.41 -22.05 -3.36
C PHE A 153 2.70 -20.55 -3.32
N ILE A 154 3.79 -20.13 -3.97
CA ILE A 154 4.16 -18.74 -4.19
C ILE A 154 3.94 -18.38 -5.67
N CYS A 155 3.39 -17.19 -5.92
CA CYS A 155 3.15 -16.67 -7.26
C CYS A 155 3.53 -15.20 -7.27
N GLY A 156 4.33 -14.79 -8.26
CA GLY A 156 4.85 -13.42 -8.31
C GLY A 156 5.15 -12.90 -9.71
N SER A 157 5.56 -11.64 -9.75
CA SER A 157 5.85 -10.91 -10.99
C SER A 157 7.01 -11.52 -11.78
N TRP A 158 7.94 -12.24 -11.14
CA TRP A 158 9.05 -12.95 -11.81
C TRP A 158 8.61 -14.09 -12.75
N SER A 159 7.30 -14.36 -12.82
CA SER A 159 6.69 -15.29 -13.77
C SER A 159 5.62 -14.62 -14.63
N GLY A 160 5.54 -13.29 -14.61
CA GLY A 160 4.42 -12.51 -15.16
C GLY A 160 3.08 -12.89 -14.52
N TRP A 161 3.06 -13.34 -13.26
CA TRP A 161 1.89 -13.91 -12.57
C TRP A 161 1.25 -15.13 -13.26
N THR A 162 1.99 -15.82 -14.15
CA THR A 162 1.47 -16.95 -14.92
C THR A 162 1.73 -18.31 -14.28
N ARG A 163 2.75 -18.41 -13.42
CA ARG A 163 3.17 -19.66 -12.77
C ARG A 163 3.16 -19.51 -11.25
N SER A 164 2.69 -20.55 -10.58
CA SER A 164 2.84 -20.71 -9.13
C SER A 164 3.82 -21.84 -8.85
N GLU A 165 4.62 -21.70 -7.82
CA GLU A 165 5.67 -22.64 -7.45
C GLU A 165 5.41 -23.15 -6.03
N ALA A 166 5.53 -24.46 -5.80
CA ALA A 166 5.35 -25.02 -4.47
C ALA A 166 6.51 -24.58 -3.57
N MET A 167 6.19 -24.12 -2.35
CA MET A 167 7.19 -23.78 -1.34
C MET A 167 7.68 -25.07 -0.67
N GLU A 168 8.98 -25.12 -0.37
CA GLU A 168 9.59 -26.21 0.39
C GLU A 168 9.10 -26.13 1.84
N ARG A 169 8.41 -27.19 2.29
CA ARG A 169 7.99 -27.34 3.68
C ARG A 169 9.20 -27.75 4.54
N ARG A 170 9.38 -27.07 5.67
CA ARG A 170 10.35 -27.34 6.74
C ARG A 170 9.62 -27.56 8.07
N GLU A 171 10.37 -27.96 9.10
CA GLU A 171 9.84 -28.15 10.45
C GLU A 171 9.27 -26.85 11.05
N GLY A 172 8.28 -26.98 11.94
CA GLY A 172 7.71 -25.87 12.69
C GLY A 172 6.75 -25.02 11.86
N GLY A 173 6.07 -25.63 10.87
CA GLY A 173 5.13 -24.93 9.99
C GLY A 173 5.80 -23.89 9.07
N LEU A 174 7.10 -24.00 8.83
CA LEU A 174 7.87 -23.09 8.00
C LEU A 174 7.84 -23.54 6.52
N PHE A 175 7.61 -22.58 5.62
CA PHE A 175 7.67 -22.78 4.18
C PHE A 175 8.67 -21.80 3.59
N VAL A 176 9.53 -22.29 2.68
CA VAL A 176 10.55 -21.46 2.04
C VAL A 176 10.48 -21.53 0.52
N ALA A 177 10.79 -20.41 -0.13
CA ALA A 177 10.96 -20.37 -1.59
C ALA A 177 12.01 -19.33 -1.99
N PRO A 178 12.92 -19.66 -2.93
CA PRO A 178 13.81 -18.67 -3.51
C PRO A 178 13.07 -17.77 -4.51
N VAL A 179 13.43 -16.49 -4.54
CA VAL A 179 12.94 -15.49 -5.49
C VAL A 179 14.14 -14.71 -6.00
N VAL A 180 14.18 -14.40 -7.29
CA VAL A 180 15.30 -13.71 -7.92
C VAL A 180 14.82 -12.37 -8.42
N LEU A 181 15.53 -11.29 -8.08
CA LEU A 181 15.19 -9.97 -8.59
C LEU A 181 15.51 -9.86 -10.09
N GLY A 182 14.52 -9.50 -10.90
CA GLY A 182 14.72 -9.23 -12.33
C GLY A 182 15.49 -7.92 -12.59
N GLU A 183 15.52 -7.50 -13.85
CA GLU A 183 16.18 -6.28 -14.32
C GLU A 183 15.65 -5.01 -13.66
N GLY A 184 14.41 -5.03 -13.15
CA GLY A 184 13.81 -3.93 -12.40
C GLY A 184 14.28 -3.82 -10.94
N ARG A 185 15.07 -4.77 -10.42
CA ARG A 185 15.49 -4.88 -9.00
C ARG A 185 14.32 -4.90 -8.01
N TYR A 186 13.13 -5.31 -8.43
CA TYR A 186 12.00 -5.52 -7.53
C TYR A 186 11.15 -6.68 -8.02
N GLU A 187 10.50 -7.37 -7.09
CA GLU A 187 9.52 -8.39 -7.41
C GLU A 187 8.36 -8.37 -6.42
N MET A 188 7.15 -8.64 -6.92
CA MET A 188 5.90 -8.64 -6.16
C MET A 188 5.37 -10.06 -6.06
N PHE A 189 4.71 -10.42 -4.95
CA PHE A 189 4.18 -11.77 -4.80
C PHE A 189 3.00 -11.93 -3.85
N ARG A 190 2.33 -13.07 -3.98
CA ARG A 190 1.31 -13.60 -3.09
C ARG A 190 1.56 -15.08 -2.84
N LEU A 191 0.92 -15.60 -1.80
CA LEU A 191 0.87 -17.04 -1.56
C LEU A 191 -0.53 -17.56 -1.81
N CYS A 192 -0.68 -18.86 -2.07
CA CYS A 192 -1.97 -19.52 -2.11
C CYS A 192 -1.86 -20.96 -1.61
N LEU A 193 -2.96 -21.48 -1.08
CA LEU A 193 -3.03 -22.89 -0.67
C LEU A 193 -3.47 -23.76 -1.85
N ASN A 194 -2.83 -24.92 -2.03
CA ASN A 194 -3.13 -25.92 -3.04
C ASN A 194 -3.25 -25.34 -4.46
N ASN A 195 -2.39 -24.37 -4.79
CA ASN A 195 -2.37 -23.65 -6.06
C ASN A 195 -3.76 -23.10 -6.48
N THR A 196 -4.57 -22.70 -5.51
CA THR A 196 -5.97 -22.32 -5.73
C THR A 196 -6.14 -20.82 -5.51
N ARG A 197 -6.53 -20.08 -6.56
CA ARG A 197 -6.73 -18.61 -6.53
C ARG A 197 -7.82 -18.12 -5.58
N THR A 198 -8.70 -19.00 -5.10
CA THR A 198 -9.70 -18.65 -4.08
C THR A 198 -9.18 -18.80 -2.65
N MET A 199 -7.95 -19.29 -2.48
CA MET A 199 -7.30 -19.56 -1.21
C MET A 199 -5.98 -18.77 -1.11
N GLU A 200 -6.00 -17.50 -1.49
CA GLU A 200 -4.84 -16.62 -1.47
C GLU A 200 -4.56 -16.07 -0.07
N LEU A 201 -3.29 -16.02 0.30
CA LEU A 201 -2.77 -15.28 1.43
C LEU A 201 -2.07 -14.04 0.88
N TYR A 202 -2.40 -12.90 1.46
CA TYR A 202 -1.96 -11.60 0.95
C TYR A 202 -1.91 -10.57 2.08
N PRO A 203 -1.17 -9.47 1.91
CA PRO A 203 -1.07 -8.43 2.93
C PRO A 203 -2.33 -7.56 3.00
N THR A 204 -2.57 -6.90 4.15
CA THR A 204 -3.70 -5.97 4.31
C THR A 204 -3.69 -4.81 3.30
N ILE A 205 -2.53 -4.39 2.80
CA ILE A 205 -2.35 -3.32 1.80
C ILE A 205 -1.54 -3.80 0.58
N LYS A 206 -1.53 -3.00 -0.51
CA LYS A 206 -0.65 -3.24 -1.66
C LYS A 206 0.79 -2.83 -1.33
N ASP A 207 1.75 -3.28 -2.15
CA ASP A 207 3.16 -2.90 -2.05
C ASP A 207 3.71 -3.10 -0.62
N ALA A 208 3.33 -4.21 0.03
CA ALA A 208 3.53 -4.37 1.47
C ALA A 208 4.93 -4.92 1.82
N SER A 209 5.48 -4.45 2.93
CA SER A 209 6.63 -5.07 3.59
C SER A 209 6.22 -6.29 4.43
N GLU A 210 7.22 -7.02 4.93
CA GLU A 210 7.04 -8.20 5.78
C GLU A 210 6.33 -7.93 7.12
N LYS A 211 6.30 -6.67 7.58
CA LYS A 211 5.64 -6.28 8.84
C LYS A 211 4.11 -6.20 8.72
N ILE A 212 3.58 -6.15 7.50
CA ILE A 212 2.15 -5.97 7.26
C ILE A 212 1.38 -7.25 7.58
N TRP A 213 0.25 -7.09 8.24
CA TRP A 213 -0.66 -8.17 8.61
C TRP A 213 -1.09 -9.01 7.40
N ILE A 214 -1.13 -10.32 7.60
CA ILE A 214 -1.50 -11.31 6.57
C ILE A 214 -3.00 -11.61 6.69
N GLU A 215 -3.71 -11.44 5.59
CA GLU A 215 -5.13 -11.79 5.43
C GLU A 215 -5.28 -13.10 4.63
N GLY A 216 -6.50 -13.63 4.60
CA GLY A 216 -6.80 -14.90 3.95
C GLY A 216 -6.55 -16.14 4.83
N PRO A 217 -6.67 -17.36 4.27
CA PRO A 217 -6.83 -17.65 2.85
C PRO A 217 -8.23 -17.31 2.33
N ASP A 218 -8.33 -16.45 1.31
CA ASP A 218 -9.58 -16.18 0.58
C ASP A 218 -9.31 -15.57 -0.83
N SER A 219 -10.36 -15.20 -1.57
CA SER A 219 -10.27 -14.62 -2.92
C SER A 219 -10.24 -13.09 -2.95
N LYS A 220 -10.00 -12.42 -1.82
CA LYS A 220 -10.17 -10.96 -1.69
C LYS A 220 -8.86 -10.19 -1.76
N ALA A 221 -7.79 -10.77 -2.32
CA ALA A 221 -6.50 -10.08 -2.42
C ALA A 221 -6.63 -8.72 -3.13
N ASN A 222 -7.44 -8.63 -4.19
CA ASN A 222 -7.76 -7.37 -4.88
C ASN A 222 -6.50 -6.54 -5.25
N GLY A 223 -5.48 -7.19 -5.80
CA GLY A 223 -4.22 -6.52 -6.18
C GLY A 223 -3.34 -6.13 -4.99
N ARG A 224 -3.51 -6.77 -3.83
CA ARG A 224 -2.60 -6.65 -2.68
C ARG A 224 -1.56 -7.76 -2.72
N TYR A 225 -0.30 -7.39 -2.60
CA TYR A 225 0.85 -8.28 -2.69
C TYR A 225 1.98 -7.70 -1.83
N TRP A 226 2.90 -8.57 -1.44
CA TRP A 226 4.17 -8.14 -0.89
C TRP A 226 5.09 -7.68 -2.01
N ILE A 227 6.06 -6.84 -1.68
CA ILE A 227 7.11 -6.41 -2.60
C ILE A 227 8.47 -6.59 -1.96
N ILE A 228 9.38 -7.24 -2.68
CA ILE A 228 10.81 -7.22 -2.42
C ILE A 228 11.36 -6.11 -3.30
N ASP A 229 11.69 -4.95 -2.74
CA ASP A 229 12.17 -3.78 -3.48
C ASP A 229 13.66 -3.51 -3.20
N GLY A 230 14.53 -3.92 -4.12
CA GLY A 230 15.97 -3.74 -4.04
C GLY A 230 16.46 -2.42 -4.66
N ARG A 231 15.57 -1.58 -5.22
CA ARG A 231 15.97 -0.38 -5.97
C ARG A 231 16.57 0.71 -5.08
N ASP A 232 16.02 0.92 -3.88
CA ASP A 232 16.47 1.96 -2.95
C ASP A 232 17.89 1.70 -2.43
N LEU A 233 18.18 0.43 -2.13
CA LEU A 233 19.49 -0.06 -1.71
C LEU A 233 20.40 -0.43 -2.89
N GLN A 234 19.91 -0.27 -4.13
CA GLN A 234 20.64 -0.61 -5.35
C GLN A 234 21.18 -2.05 -5.40
N VAL A 235 20.39 -2.99 -4.87
CA VAL A 235 20.69 -4.42 -4.91
C VAL A 235 20.75 -4.89 -6.36
N ALA A 236 21.83 -5.57 -6.76
CA ALA A 236 22.05 -5.97 -8.14
C ALA A 236 20.91 -6.85 -8.68
N ALA A 237 20.56 -6.68 -9.96
CA ALA A 237 19.68 -7.61 -10.65
C ALA A 237 20.29 -9.03 -10.63
N GLY A 238 19.44 -10.06 -10.48
CA GLY A 238 19.86 -11.44 -10.29
C GLY A 238 20.15 -11.83 -8.83
N THR A 239 20.12 -10.89 -7.88
CA THR A 239 20.23 -11.22 -6.45
C THR A 239 19.03 -12.07 -6.02
N ALA A 240 19.30 -13.17 -5.33
CA ALA A 240 18.26 -14.06 -4.82
C ALA A 240 17.92 -13.77 -3.36
N TYR A 241 16.63 -13.86 -3.05
CA TYR A 241 16.06 -13.79 -1.72
C TYR A 241 15.38 -15.11 -1.39
N GLN A 242 15.44 -15.52 -0.13
CA GLN A 242 14.64 -16.61 0.40
C GLN A 242 13.42 -16.00 1.10
N VAL A 243 12.23 -16.27 0.58
CA VAL A 243 10.96 -15.95 1.25
C VAL A 243 10.68 -17.03 2.29
N LEU A 244 10.45 -16.62 3.53
CA LEU A 244 10.12 -17.48 4.66
C LEU A 244 8.70 -17.17 5.13
N PHE A 245 7.79 -18.12 4.98
CA PHE A 245 6.42 -18.03 5.46
C PHE A 245 6.20 -19.02 6.59
N ARG A 246 5.78 -18.55 7.76
CA ARG A 246 5.40 -19.41 8.89
C ARG A 246 3.89 -19.48 8.99
N TRP A 247 3.36 -20.69 8.87
CA TRP A 247 1.95 -20.96 9.08
C TRP A 247 1.59 -20.93 10.56
N HIS A 248 0.40 -20.38 10.85
CA HIS A 248 -0.31 -20.53 12.10
C HIS A 248 -1.79 -20.18 11.85
N SER A 249 -2.71 -20.85 12.54
CA SER A 249 -4.16 -20.62 12.46
C SER A 249 -4.55 -19.17 12.81
N GLU A 250 -4.03 -18.67 13.93
CA GLU A 250 -4.27 -17.31 14.46
C GLU A 250 -3.33 -16.21 13.91
N VAL A 251 -2.01 -16.41 13.88
CA VAL A 251 -1.03 -15.35 13.54
C VAL A 251 0.05 -15.87 12.59
N LYS A 252 -0.10 -15.59 11.31
CA LYS A 252 0.89 -15.94 10.28
C LYS A 252 1.99 -14.87 10.23
N SER A 253 3.19 -15.26 9.84
CA SER A 253 4.29 -14.33 9.59
C SER A 253 4.97 -14.62 8.27
N ILE A 254 5.49 -13.58 7.63
CA ILE A 254 6.31 -13.69 6.44
C ILE A 254 7.54 -12.80 6.63
N ARG A 255 8.66 -13.19 6.03
CA ARG A 255 9.88 -12.38 5.91
C ARG A 255 10.68 -12.82 4.71
N TRP A 256 11.66 -12.03 4.28
CA TRP A 256 12.59 -12.46 3.25
C TRP A 256 14.01 -11.99 3.54
N GLU A 257 14.99 -12.83 3.20
CA GLU A 257 16.40 -12.55 3.43
C GLU A 257 17.24 -12.85 2.19
N GLU A 258 18.28 -12.06 1.96
CA GLU A 258 19.20 -12.26 0.84
C GLU A 258 19.96 -13.59 0.98
N ILE A 259 19.99 -14.38 -0.09
CA ILE A 259 20.76 -15.63 -0.13
C ILE A 259 22.21 -15.28 -0.44
N ARG A 260 23.08 -15.37 0.57
CA ARG A 260 24.52 -15.08 0.45
C ARG A 260 25.39 -16.30 0.10
N SER A 261 24.80 -17.49 0.07
CA SER A 261 25.48 -18.78 -0.22
C SER A 261 25.25 -19.22 -1.67
N GLU A 262 25.65 -20.45 -2.01
CA GLU A 262 25.38 -21.04 -3.33
C GLU A 262 23.90 -20.93 -3.69
N LEU A 263 23.65 -20.27 -4.82
CA LEU A 263 22.32 -20.06 -5.35
C LEU A 263 21.70 -21.43 -5.69
N PRO A 264 20.46 -21.72 -5.26
CA PRO A 264 19.77 -22.92 -5.70
C PRO A 264 19.67 -22.95 -7.23
N PRO A 265 19.49 -24.14 -7.85
CA PRO A 265 19.31 -24.26 -9.30
C PRO A 265 18.22 -23.31 -9.76
N MET A 266 18.62 -22.25 -10.47
CA MET A 266 17.71 -21.17 -10.80
C MET A 266 16.70 -21.67 -11.84
N LEU A 267 15.43 -21.35 -11.61
CA LEU A 267 14.42 -21.46 -12.65
C LEU A 267 14.83 -20.57 -13.83
N PRO A 268 14.47 -20.94 -15.08
CA PRO A 268 14.76 -20.11 -16.23
C PRO A 268 14.18 -18.71 -16.00
N ALA A 269 15.04 -17.69 -16.21
CA ALA A 269 14.65 -16.29 -16.10
C ALA A 269 13.43 -16.05 -17.00
N PHE A 270 12.38 -15.47 -16.41
CA PHE A 270 11.21 -15.06 -17.18
C PHE A 270 11.56 -13.81 -17.98
N GLU A 271 11.33 -13.87 -19.29
CA GLU A 271 11.54 -12.73 -20.16
C GLU A 271 10.30 -11.83 -20.10
N HIS A 272 10.42 -10.72 -19.36
CA HIS A 272 9.36 -9.72 -19.26
C HIS A 272 9.06 -9.09 -20.61
N ARG A 273 7.82 -8.66 -20.79
CA ARG A 273 7.40 -7.90 -21.98
C ARG A 273 7.05 -6.48 -21.60
N TYR A 274 7.17 -5.58 -22.55
CA TYR A 274 6.81 -4.18 -22.36
C TYR A 274 5.79 -3.77 -23.40
N ALA A 275 4.81 -2.96 -23.00
CA ALA A 275 3.75 -2.50 -23.88
C ALA A 275 3.54 -1.00 -23.74
N LEU A 276 3.30 -0.32 -24.86
CA LEU A 276 2.89 1.08 -24.88
C LEU A 276 1.39 1.18 -24.57
N THR A 277 1.00 2.18 -23.78
CA THR A 277 -0.41 2.55 -23.58
C THR A 277 -0.55 4.05 -23.61
N GLY A 278 -1.66 4.56 -24.13
CA GLY A 278 -1.84 5.99 -24.30
C GLY A 278 -3.12 6.37 -25.04
N THR A 279 -3.20 7.63 -25.44
CA THR A 279 -4.33 8.17 -26.22
C THR A 279 -4.47 7.49 -27.57
N PHE A 280 -3.36 7.18 -28.26
CA PHE A 280 -3.34 6.49 -29.56
C PHE A 280 -3.87 5.05 -29.52
N SER A 281 -3.90 4.43 -28.34
CA SER A 281 -4.41 3.07 -28.13
C SER A 281 -5.69 3.03 -27.31
N SER A 282 -6.30 4.18 -27.02
CA SER A 282 -7.46 4.30 -26.11
C SER A 282 -7.22 3.61 -24.75
N GLY A 283 -5.97 3.65 -24.25
CA GLY A 283 -5.57 3.01 -23.01
C GLY A 283 -5.28 1.50 -23.10
N HIS A 284 -5.44 0.87 -24.28
CA HIS A 284 -5.05 -0.51 -24.47
C HIS A 284 -3.52 -0.67 -24.52
N PHE A 285 -3.01 -1.82 -24.08
CA PHE A 285 -1.59 -2.16 -24.15
C PHE A 285 -1.23 -2.67 -25.56
N LEU A 286 -0.24 -2.02 -26.18
CA LEU A 286 0.34 -2.41 -27.46
C LEU A 286 1.77 -2.90 -27.24
N ASP A 287 2.01 -4.19 -27.46
CA ASP A 287 3.32 -4.82 -27.25
C ASP A 287 4.45 -4.10 -28.00
N MET A 288 5.55 -3.86 -27.29
CA MET A 288 6.84 -3.46 -27.83
C MET A 288 7.61 -4.70 -28.30
N LYS A 289 8.54 -4.48 -29.22
CA LYS A 289 9.43 -5.54 -29.71
C LYS A 289 10.78 -5.40 -29.03
N PRO A 290 11.45 -6.50 -28.63
CA PRO A 290 12.83 -6.40 -28.20
C PRO A 290 13.68 -5.86 -29.36
N ALA A 291 14.73 -5.10 -29.04
CA ALA A 291 15.71 -4.64 -30.03
C ALA A 291 16.47 -5.83 -30.64
N ALA A 292 17.28 -5.56 -31.66
CA ALA A 292 18.06 -6.59 -32.37
C ALA A 292 18.84 -7.52 -31.42
N GLU A 293 19.10 -8.77 -31.86
CA GLU A 293 19.81 -9.78 -31.09
C GLU A 293 21.09 -9.22 -30.44
N GLY A 294 21.21 -9.40 -29.12
CA GLY A 294 22.35 -8.95 -28.32
C GLY A 294 22.11 -7.69 -27.47
N GLN A 295 20.99 -6.98 -27.65
CA GLN A 295 20.61 -5.84 -26.80
C GLN A 295 19.57 -6.25 -25.73
N HIS A 296 20.04 -6.90 -24.66
CA HIS A 296 19.17 -7.23 -23.51
C HIS A 296 18.65 -5.96 -22.83
N GLY A 297 17.39 -5.97 -22.42
CA GLY A 297 16.77 -4.83 -21.72
C GLY A 297 16.33 -3.68 -22.63
N VAL A 298 16.44 -3.82 -23.96
CA VAL A 298 16.06 -2.78 -24.92
C VAL A 298 14.78 -3.18 -25.67
N TRP A 299 13.80 -2.28 -25.68
CA TRP A 299 12.50 -2.49 -26.30
C TRP A 299 12.11 -1.32 -27.20
N GLU A 300 11.50 -1.62 -28.34
CA GLU A 300 11.11 -0.64 -29.35
C GLU A 300 9.62 -0.75 -29.67
N GLY A 301 8.94 0.38 -29.60
CA GLY A 301 7.54 0.55 -29.99
C GLY A 301 7.38 1.77 -30.89
N ARG A 302 6.22 1.91 -31.52
CA ARG A 302 5.90 3.09 -32.32
C ARG A 302 4.41 3.34 -32.37
N PHE A 303 4.03 4.60 -32.51
CA PHE A 303 2.65 5.01 -32.80
C PHE A 303 2.64 6.21 -33.75
N ARG A 304 1.46 6.53 -34.28
CA ARG A 304 1.24 7.72 -35.11
C ARG A 304 0.54 8.78 -34.27
N VAL A 305 0.97 10.03 -34.42
CA VAL A 305 0.31 11.17 -33.80
C VAL A 305 -1.05 11.39 -34.48
N GLY A 306 -2.11 11.49 -33.68
CA GLY A 306 -3.47 11.72 -34.15
C GLY A 306 -3.68 13.12 -34.73
N VAL A 307 -4.92 13.39 -35.14
CA VAL A 307 -5.31 14.66 -35.80
C VAL A 307 -5.21 15.89 -34.88
N THR A 308 -5.16 15.68 -33.56
CA THR A 308 -4.96 16.73 -32.55
C THR A 308 -3.53 17.28 -32.55
N GLY A 309 -2.57 16.53 -33.10
CA GLY A 309 -1.15 16.85 -33.01
C GLY A 309 -0.54 16.59 -31.62
N GLU A 310 -1.30 16.01 -30.69
CA GLU A 310 -0.86 15.68 -29.34
C GLU A 310 -1.24 14.25 -28.98
N GLU A 311 -0.30 13.51 -28.38
CA GLU A 311 -0.50 12.16 -27.85
C GLU A 311 0.13 12.04 -26.46
N GLU A 312 -0.51 11.29 -25.58
CA GLU A 312 -0.01 10.95 -24.26
C GLU A 312 0.32 9.46 -24.19
N PHE A 313 1.40 9.10 -23.51
CA PHE A 313 1.78 7.69 -23.36
C PHE A 313 2.44 7.35 -22.02
N GLN A 314 2.40 6.05 -21.71
CA GLN A 314 3.09 5.33 -20.65
C GLN A 314 3.58 3.99 -21.21
N ILE A 315 4.43 3.31 -20.44
CA ILE A 315 4.89 1.96 -20.75
C ILE A 315 4.50 1.05 -19.59
N ALA A 316 4.04 -0.17 -19.86
CA ALA A 316 3.69 -1.16 -18.83
C ALA A 316 4.55 -2.41 -18.98
N ARG A 317 5.12 -2.89 -17.86
CA ARG A 317 5.76 -4.22 -17.78
C ARG A 317 4.65 -5.28 -17.69
N ASP A 318 4.77 -6.32 -18.50
CA ASP A 318 3.84 -7.45 -18.62
C ASP A 318 2.36 -7.07 -18.86
N SER A 319 2.12 -5.91 -19.46
CA SER A 319 0.78 -5.33 -19.61
C SER A 319 0.02 -5.20 -18.26
N ASP A 320 0.75 -5.02 -17.16
CA ASP A 320 0.20 -4.87 -15.81
C ASP A 320 0.08 -3.38 -15.46
N PRO A 321 -1.13 -2.84 -15.21
CA PRO A 321 -1.34 -1.45 -14.80
C PRO A 321 -0.73 -1.12 -13.43
N ASN A 322 -0.26 -2.11 -12.67
CA ASN A 322 0.47 -1.91 -11.41
C ASN A 322 2.00 -1.85 -11.61
N GLN A 323 2.48 -1.99 -12.85
CA GLN A 323 3.90 -1.96 -13.20
C GLN A 323 4.13 -0.98 -14.35
N LEU A 324 3.67 0.26 -14.15
CA LEU A 324 3.79 1.34 -15.12
C LEU A 324 5.13 2.04 -15.00
N ILE A 325 5.74 2.35 -16.14
CA ILE A 325 6.86 3.27 -16.31
C ILE A 325 6.29 4.57 -16.90
N TYR A 326 6.58 5.68 -16.23
CA TYR A 326 5.90 6.95 -16.46
C TYR A 326 6.78 8.13 -16.00
N PRO A 327 6.48 9.39 -16.38
CA PRO A 327 7.24 10.55 -15.91
C PRO A 327 6.86 10.96 -14.48
N ALA A 328 7.78 11.54 -13.72
CA ALA A 328 7.51 12.04 -12.37
C ALA A 328 6.34 13.06 -12.29
N MET A 329 6.04 13.74 -13.39
CA MET A 329 4.94 14.72 -13.51
C MET A 329 4.09 14.46 -14.75
N ALA A 330 2.78 14.72 -14.66
CA ALA A 330 1.88 14.64 -15.80
C ALA A 330 2.21 15.69 -16.87
N GLY A 331 1.99 15.34 -18.14
CA GLY A 331 2.24 16.23 -19.28
C GLY A 331 3.73 16.53 -19.49
N ALA A 332 4.62 15.59 -19.15
CA ALA A 332 6.06 15.81 -19.17
C ALA A 332 6.58 16.03 -20.61
N LEU A 333 7.04 17.25 -20.89
CA LEU A 333 7.67 17.64 -22.17
C LEU A 333 9.19 17.81 -22.07
N ARG A 334 9.69 18.13 -20.87
CA ARG A 334 11.10 18.43 -20.58
C ARG A 334 11.82 17.15 -20.19
N THR A 335 13.00 16.93 -20.76
CA THR A 335 13.87 15.78 -20.47
C THR A 335 14.44 15.79 -19.05
N THR A 336 14.40 16.94 -18.37
CA THR A 336 14.80 17.07 -16.96
C THR A 336 13.81 16.44 -15.97
N ILE A 337 12.67 15.94 -16.43
CA ILE A 337 11.66 15.29 -15.58
C ILE A 337 12.03 13.80 -15.48
N PRO A 338 12.33 13.25 -14.29
CA PRO A 338 12.77 11.87 -14.19
C PRO A 338 11.72 10.85 -14.64
N VAL A 339 12.19 9.72 -15.15
CA VAL A 339 11.40 8.49 -15.28
C VAL A 339 11.14 7.90 -13.89
N ARG A 340 9.96 7.33 -13.70
CA ARG A 340 9.51 6.62 -12.49
C ARG A 340 8.95 5.25 -12.87
N GLY A 341 8.79 4.39 -11.87
CA GLY A 341 8.37 3.01 -12.05
C GLY A 341 9.52 2.07 -12.48
N PRO A 342 9.21 0.81 -12.82
CA PRO A 342 7.85 0.27 -12.92
C PRO A 342 7.18 0.16 -11.54
N ASP A 343 6.01 0.76 -11.37
CA ASP A 343 5.20 0.69 -10.14
C ASP A 343 3.73 1.11 -10.40
N SER A 344 2.91 1.10 -9.34
CA SER A 344 1.47 1.36 -9.40
C SER A 344 1.09 2.84 -9.20
N LEU A 345 2.07 3.77 -9.26
CA LEU A 345 1.91 5.21 -8.95
C LEU A 345 1.85 6.11 -10.19
N GLY A 346 1.79 5.48 -11.37
CA GLY A 346 1.74 6.15 -12.66
C GLY A 346 0.38 6.74 -13.04
N LYS A 347 -0.71 6.42 -12.31
CA LYS A 347 -2.05 6.87 -12.68
C LYS A 347 -2.11 8.40 -12.92
N GLY A 348 -2.50 8.80 -14.12
CA GLY A 348 -2.64 10.21 -14.51
C GLY A 348 -1.34 10.92 -14.88
N LYS A 349 -0.19 10.23 -14.89
CA LYS A 349 1.12 10.82 -15.23
C LYS A 349 1.59 10.28 -16.57
N PHE A 350 1.40 11.06 -17.63
CA PHE A 350 1.80 10.66 -18.98
C PHE A 350 2.89 11.56 -19.53
N TRP A 351 3.76 11.02 -20.39
CA TRP A 351 4.59 11.85 -21.25
C TRP A 351 3.70 12.46 -22.32
N LEU A 352 3.92 13.73 -22.64
CA LEU A 352 3.19 14.43 -23.70
C LEU A 352 4.08 14.53 -24.93
N ILE A 353 3.57 14.03 -26.06
CA ILE A 353 4.19 14.10 -27.37
C ILE A 353 3.40 15.05 -28.24
N ARG A 354 4.12 15.98 -28.88
CA ARG A 354 3.56 16.94 -29.83
C ARG A 354 4.21 16.74 -31.19
N GLY A 355 3.42 16.54 -32.23
CA GLY A 355 3.90 16.23 -33.58
C GLY A 355 2.90 16.64 -34.64
N MET A 356 3.29 16.55 -35.90
CA MET A 356 2.35 16.71 -37.02
C MET A 356 1.39 15.51 -37.06
N PRO A 357 0.13 15.70 -37.46
CA PRO A 357 -0.78 14.58 -37.70
C PRO A 357 -0.16 13.54 -38.64
N ASN A 358 -0.29 12.26 -38.29
CA ASN A 358 0.31 11.09 -38.95
C ASN A 358 1.84 10.96 -38.84
N GLU A 359 2.53 11.86 -38.13
CA GLU A 359 3.94 11.69 -37.79
C GLU A 359 4.14 10.39 -36.99
N VAL A 360 5.13 9.59 -37.37
CA VAL A 360 5.46 8.35 -36.66
C VAL A 360 6.50 8.67 -35.59
N VAL A 361 6.13 8.39 -34.35
CA VAL A 361 7.03 8.53 -33.19
C VAL A 361 7.49 7.13 -32.78
N ARG A 362 8.81 6.95 -32.70
CA ARG A 362 9.42 5.71 -32.19
C ARG A 362 9.73 5.89 -30.72
N ILE A 363 9.41 4.88 -29.92
CA ILE A 363 9.70 4.83 -28.49
C ILE A 363 10.70 3.71 -28.27
N ARG A 364 11.82 4.02 -27.63
CA ARG A 364 12.83 3.07 -27.20
C ARG A 364 12.91 3.10 -25.68
N LEU A 365 12.73 1.96 -25.05
CA LEU A 365 12.89 1.74 -23.61
C LEU A 365 14.20 0.98 -23.41
N GLU A 366 15.01 1.43 -22.48
CA GLU A 366 16.20 0.73 -22.01
C GLU A 366 16.05 0.54 -20.51
N ILE A 367 16.12 -0.71 -20.04
CA ILE A 367 16.07 -1.07 -18.63
C ILE A 367 17.21 -2.01 -18.28
N ALA A 368 18.04 -1.58 -17.33
CA ALA A 368 19.13 -2.37 -16.79
C ALA A 368 19.35 -1.98 -15.33
N ASP A 369 19.39 -2.96 -14.43
CA ASP A 369 19.69 -2.72 -13.01
C ASP A 369 18.80 -1.62 -12.37
N ALA A 370 17.51 -1.66 -12.70
CA ALA A 370 16.47 -0.68 -12.37
C ALA A 370 16.66 0.73 -12.92
N HIS A 371 17.78 1.02 -13.60
CA HIS A 371 17.93 2.23 -14.37
C HIS A 371 17.04 2.13 -15.62
N VAL A 372 16.21 3.14 -15.84
CA VAL A 372 15.29 3.22 -16.96
C VAL A 372 15.55 4.48 -17.78
N ALA A 373 15.85 4.29 -19.06
CA ALA A 373 15.88 5.35 -20.04
C ALA A 373 14.74 5.18 -21.05
N VAL A 374 14.02 6.26 -21.32
CA VAL A 374 12.95 6.32 -22.33
C VAL A 374 13.35 7.33 -23.38
N THR A 375 13.47 6.88 -24.62
CA THR A 375 13.82 7.71 -25.77
C THR A 375 12.64 7.82 -26.71
N THR A 376 12.23 9.03 -27.05
CA THR A 376 11.29 9.29 -28.15
C THR A 376 12.04 9.87 -29.33
N SER A 377 11.88 9.25 -30.50
CA SER A 377 12.54 9.65 -31.75
C SER A 377 11.51 10.04 -32.81
N SER A 378 11.74 11.18 -33.45
CA SER A 378 10.96 11.68 -34.57
C SER A 378 11.90 12.22 -35.65
N GLU A 379 11.56 11.99 -36.92
CA GLU A 379 12.30 12.54 -38.07
C GLU A 379 12.25 14.08 -38.12
N VAL A 380 11.21 14.68 -37.54
CA VAL A 380 10.99 16.14 -37.55
C VAL A 380 11.63 16.81 -36.34
N ARG A 381 11.53 16.17 -35.15
CA ARG A 381 11.90 16.80 -33.87
C ARG A 381 13.18 16.25 -33.25
N GLY A 382 13.78 15.22 -33.84
CA GLY A 382 14.93 14.51 -33.30
C GLY A 382 14.59 13.68 -32.07
N ASP A 383 15.61 13.38 -31.28
CA ASP A 383 15.52 12.49 -30.13
C ASP A 383 15.35 13.27 -28.83
N LYS A 384 14.55 12.72 -27.91
CA LYS A 384 14.47 13.14 -26.52
C LYS A 384 14.64 11.93 -25.62
N VAL A 385 15.48 12.07 -24.61
CA VAL A 385 15.76 11.02 -23.64
C VAL A 385 15.35 11.50 -22.24
N TRP A 386 14.61 10.68 -21.52
CA TRP A 386 14.33 10.83 -20.10
C TRP A 386 14.98 9.67 -19.36
N GLU A 387 15.57 9.94 -18.20
CA GLU A 387 16.25 8.94 -17.38
C GLU A 387 15.66 8.89 -15.98
N SER A 388 15.71 7.72 -15.35
CA SER A 388 15.36 7.53 -13.95
C SER A 388 16.45 8.05 -13.01
N LEU A 389 16.05 8.38 -11.79
CA LEU A 389 17.00 8.57 -10.68
C LEU A 389 17.17 7.26 -9.92
N GLU A 390 18.36 7.06 -9.33
CA GLU A 390 18.75 5.82 -8.68
C GLU A 390 18.67 5.92 -7.15
N GLY A 391 18.62 4.75 -6.49
CA GLY A 391 18.57 4.65 -5.03
C GLY A 391 17.46 5.49 -4.43
N TRP A 392 17.73 6.13 -3.31
CA TRP A 392 16.76 6.97 -2.59
C TRP A 392 16.31 8.23 -3.34
N ASP A 393 17.10 8.73 -4.31
CA ASP A 393 16.75 9.90 -5.11
C ASP A 393 15.59 9.62 -6.09
N ARG A 394 15.21 8.35 -6.24
CA ARG A 394 14.00 7.95 -6.97
C ARG A 394 12.72 8.44 -6.28
N HIS A 395 12.79 8.86 -5.03
CA HIS A 395 11.63 9.30 -4.28
C HIS A 395 11.60 10.82 -4.09
N GLN A 396 10.39 11.37 -4.02
CA GLN A 396 10.20 12.75 -3.61
C GLN A 396 9.06 12.80 -2.61
N TYR A 397 9.40 13.21 -1.38
CA TYR A 397 8.43 13.35 -0.31
C TYR A 397 8.10 14.80 -0.05
N CYS A 398 6.85 15.04 0.31
CA CYS A 398 6.39 16.32 0.78
C CYS A 398 5.49 16.13 2.00
N VAL A 399 5.48 17.13 2.86
CA VAL A 399 4.58 17.22 4.00
C VAL A 399 3.63 18.38 3.80
N VAL A 400 2.37 18.15 4.14
CA VAL A 400 1.28 19.11 3.96
C VAL A 400 0.57 19.27 5.30
N GLY A 401 0.23 20.51 5.67
CA GLY A 401 -0.59 20.75 6.84
C GLY A 401 -1.16 22.15 6.87
N SER A 402 -1.96 22.43 7.91
CA SER A 402 -2.52 23.77 8.13
C SER A 402 -1.42 24.85 8.23
N TRP A 403 -0.24 24.50 8.71
CA TRP A 403 0.92 25.39 8.83
C TRP A 403 1.54 25.80 7.49
N SER A 404 1.35 25.01 6.43
CA SER A 404 1.80 25.34 5.08
C SER A 404 0.68 25.92 4.21
N GLY A 405 -0.48 26.23 4.79
CA GLY A 405 -1.66 26.60 4.03
C GLY A 405 -2.13 25.48 3.09
N TRP A 406 -1.85 24.22 3.46
CA TRP A 406 -2.05 23.04 2.63
C TRP A 406 -1.23 23.01 1.33
N VAL A 407 -0.19 23.84 1.23
CA VAL A 407 0.81 23.76 0.16
C VAL A 407 1.85 22.70 0.53
N PRO A 408 2.24 21.80 -0.38
CA PRO A 408 3.27 20.81 -0.10
C PRO A 408 4.64 21.44 0.18
N ALA A 409 5.24 21.09 1.33
CA ALA A 409 6.62 21.41 1.67
C ALA A 409 7.50 20.19 1.43
N ALA A 410 8.53 20.31 0.59
CA ALA A 410 9.43 19.21 0.26
C ALA A 410 10.20 18.73 1.51
N MET A 411 10.40 17.42 1.60
CA MET A 411 11.27 16.80 2.58
C MET A 411 12.64 16.55 1.95
N VAL A 412 13.69 16.57 2.77
CA VAL A 412 15.07 16.32 2.35
C VAL A 412 15.58 15.07 3.05
N MET A 413 16.26 14.19 2.31
CA MET A 413 16.87 13.00 2.91
C MET A 413 17.98 13.40 3.89
N ASP A 414 18.04 12.69 5.01
CA ASP A 414 19.15 12.80 5.95
C ASP A 414 20.40 12.14 5.34
N PRO A 415 21.51 12.87 5.15
CA PRO A 415 22.73 12.29 4.61
C PRO A 415 23.39 11.26 5.54
N ALA A 416 23.12 11.29 6.85
CA ALA A 416 23.66 10.34 7.81
C ALA A 416 22.84 9.04 7.91
N GLU A 417 21.55 9.10 7.56
CA GLU A 417 20.63 7.95 7.61
C GLU A 417 19.83 7.86 6.30
N PRO A 418 20.39 7.24 5.25
CA PRO A 418 19.67 7.04 3.98
C PRO A 418 18.30 6.37 4.19
N GLY A 419 17.28 6.86 3.48
CA GLY A 419 15.88 6.44 3.66
C GLY A 419 15.12 7.19 4.76
N LEU A 420 15.79 8.04 5.53
CA LEU A 420 15.17 8.97 6.46
C LEU A 420 14.98 10.33 5.79
N PHE A 421 13.74 10.80 5.66
CA PHE A 421 13.42 12.11 5.10
C PHE A 421 12.92 13.05 6.20
N LYS A 422 13.41 14.28 6.19
CA LYS A 422 13.12 15.32 7.19
C LYS A 422 12.50 16.55 6.55
N ALA A 423 11.53 17.14 7.22
CA ALA A 423 11.03 18.48 6.93
C ALA A 423 10.99 19.33 8.21
N TYR A 424 11.21 20.62 8.05
CA TYR A 424 11.29 21.58 9.15
C TYR A 424 10.14 22.58 9.05
N GLY A 425 9.43 22.76 10.17
CA GLY A 425 8.31 23.69 10.29
C GLY A 425 8.44 24.59 11.51
N LYS A 426 7.88 25.82 11.42
CA LYS A 426 7.73 26.71 12.57
C LYS A 426 6.35 26.55 13.18
N VAL A 427 6.26 26.33 14.48
CA VAL A 427 4.99 26.30 15.21
C VAL A 427 4.63 27.71 15.66
N GLY A 428 3.41 28.16 15.35
CA GLY A 428 2.90 29.47 15.77
C GLY A 428 2.69 29.59 17.29
N LYS A 429 2.67 30.83 17.81
CA LYS A 429 2.56 31.15 19.26
C LYS A 429 1.26 30.68 19.94
N ALA A 430 0.23 30.28 19.19
CA ALA A 430 -1.07 29.88 19.73
C ALA A 430 -1.19 28.36 19.86
N LEU A 431 -0.37 27.74 20.71
CA LEU A 431 -0.61 26.38 21.17
C LEU A 431 -1.72 26.43 22.23
N SER A 432 -2.98 26.31 21.81
CA SER A 432 -4.08 26.19 22.77
C SER A 432 -3.97 24.85 23.49
N LEU A 433 -3.37 24.86 24.69
CA LEU A 433 -3.29 23.74 25.63
C LEU A 433 -4.64 23.47 26.31
N ARG A 434 -5.77 23.57 25.58
CA ARG A 434 -7.07 23.24 26.15
C ARG A 434 -7.34 21.75 25.95
N LYS A 435 -6.98 21.00 27.00
CA LYS A 435 -7.27 19.60 27.37
C LYS A 435 -6.10 18.61 27.17
N PRO A 436 -5.75 17.82 28.20
CA PRO A 436 -4.79 16.73 28.08
C PRO A 436 -5.49 15.59 27.32
N CYS A 437 -5.40 15.63 26.01
CA CYS A 437 -5.86 14.53 25.16
C CYS A 437 -4.66 14.07 24.35
N LEU A 438 -4.39 12.76 24.43
CA LEU A 438 -3.63 11.83 23.57
C LEU A 438 -3.64 12.11 22.04
N LYS A 439 -3.56 13.36 21.59
CA LYS A 439 -3.75 13.81 20.21
C LYS A 439 -2.60 14.70 19.71
N ARG A 440 -1.38 14.47 20.17
CA ARG A 440 -0.19 15.17 19.63
C ARG A 440 0.46 14.47 18.43
N ALA A 441 0.23 13.16 18.26
CA ALA A 441 0.71 12.40 17.09
C ALA A 441 -0.42 11.94 16.14
N ALA A 442 -1.63 11.70 16.67
CA ALA A 442 -2.71 11.03 15.94
C ALA A 442 -3.34 11.84 14.79
N PHE A 443 -3.30 13.17 14.83
CA PHE A 443 -3.94 14.00 13.80
C PHE A 443 -3.06 14.25 12.57
N ALA A 444 -1.73 14.26 12.74
CA ALA A 444 -0.79 14.35 11.62
C ALA A 444 -0.59 12.98 10.92
N ALA A 445 -0.66 11.88 11.69
CA ALA A 445 -0.63 10.52 11.14
C ALA A 445 -1.82 10.20 10.21
N GLN A 446 -3.02 10.75 10.49
CA GLN A 446 -4.19 10.59 9.60
C GLN A 446 -4.01 11.28 8.23
N VAL A 447 -3.25 12.37 8.16
CA VAL A 447 -2.99 13.09 6.90
C VAL A 447 -1.91 12.38 6.07
N ALA A 448 -0.88 11.83 6.74
CA ALA A 448 0.13 10.99 6.09
C ALA A 448 -0.45 9.66 5.57
N GLN A 449 -1.37 9.03 6.32
CA GLN A 449 -2.07 7.81 5.88
C GLN A 449 -2.97 8.05 4.65
N ALA A 450 -3.68 9.18 4.57
CA ALA A 450 -4.52 9.50 3.42
C ALA A 450 -3.69 9.75 2.14
N TRP A 451 -2.50 10.35 2.28
CA TRP A 451 -1.59 10.58 1.16
C TRP A 451 -0.84 9.32 0.73
N SER A 452 -0.39 8.50 1.69
CA SER A 452 0.20 7.16 1.49
C SER A 452 -0.76 6.22 0.74
N HIS A 453 -2.05 6.23 1.09
CA HIS A 453 -3.05 5.41 0.40
C HIS A 453 -3.27 5.80 -1.07
N GLN A 454 -2.92 7.05 -1.44
CA GLN A 454 -3.04 7.60 -2.79
C GLN A 454 -1.74 7.44 -3.60
N HIS A 455 -0.59 7.25 -2.94
CA HIS A 455 0.73 7.26 -3.58
C HIS A 455 1.65 6.08 -3.18
N GLY A 456 1.13 5.02 -2.55
CA GLY A 456 1.83 3.75 -2.28
C GLY A 456 3.08 3.79 -1.41
N ALA A 457 3.49 4.95 -0.89
CA ALA A 457 4.60 5.03 0.05
C ALA A 457 4.14 4.59 1.46
N TYR A 458 4.64 3.47 1.96
CA TYR A 458 4.41 3.01 3.33
C TYR A 458 5.31 3.79 4.30
N ILE A 459 4.71 4.53 5.24
CA ILE A 459 5.44 5.29 6.25
C ILE A 459 5.47 4.44 7.52
N GLU A 460 6.63 3.88 7.86
CA GLU A 460 6.81 3.03 9.04
C GLU A 460 6.69 3.86 10.33
N ARG A 461 7.31 5.04 10.34
CA ARG A 461 7.36 5.91 11.52
C ARG A 461 7.24 7.37 11.11
N PHE A 462 6.18 8.01 11.59
CA PHE A 462 6.02 9.46 11.55
C PHE A 462 6.32 10.02 12.93
N GLN A 463 7.43 10.73 13.08
CA GLN A 463 7.79 11.39 14.34
C GLN A 463 7.76 12.90 14.19
N VAL A 464 7.11 13.54 15.16
CA VAL A 464 7.12 14.99 15.37
C VAL A 464 8.05 15.24 16.55
N ALA A 465 9.29 15.62 16.29
CA ALA A 465 10.21 16.07 17.33
C ALA A 465 10.08 17.58 17.48
N VAL A 466 9.93 18.06 18.72
CA VAL A 466 10.03 19.48 19.05
C VAL A 466 11.41 19.65 19.67
N ASP A 467 12.31 20.40 19.02
CA ASP A 467 13.59 20.72 19.64
C ASP A 467 13.33 21.66 20.82
N GLY A 468 13.69 21.17 21.99
CA GLY A 468 13.61 21.90 23.25
C GLY A 468 14.79 21.49 24.11
N ASP A 469 16.01 21.79 23.66
CA ASP A 469 17.19 21.42 24.41
C ASP A 469 17.50 22.43 25.53
N SER A 470 17.44 21.91 26.75
CA SER A 470 18.04 22.37 28.01
C SER A 470 17.67 23.75 28.62
N ALA A 471 17.06 23.66 29.82
CA ALA A 471 17.52 24.33 31.03
C ALA A 471 17.90 25.83 31.01
N GLN A 472 17.14 26.70 30.34
CA GLN A 472 16.94 28.14 30.73
C GLN A 472 16.03 28.84 29.70
N ALA A 473 14.76 28.45 29.61
CA ALA A 473 13.83 29.12 28.70
C ALA A 473 13.29 30.42 29.32
N SER A 474 13.93 31.55 28.99
CA SER A 474 13.28 32.86 29.03
C SER A 474 12.07 32.88 28.07
N LYS A 475 11.09 33.76 28.33
CA LYS A 475 9.72 33.81 27.74
C LYS A 475 9.61 33.99 26.20
N THR A 476 10.63 33.66 25.40
CA THR A 476 10.68 33.94 23.96
C THR A 476 11.32 32.84 23.10
N SER A 477 11.38 31.58 23.54
CA SER A 477 11.88 30.49 22.69
C SER A 477 10.86 30.09 21.61
N LEU A 478 11.17 30.39 20.35
CA LEU A 478 10.53 29.80 19.16
C LEU A 478 10.78 28.29 19.17
N GLN A 479 9.72 27.47 19.09
CA GLN A 479 9.84 26.03 18.99
C GLN A 479 9.89 25.60 17.51
N ALA A 480 10.99 24.96 17.12
CA ALA A 480 11.12 24.30 15.83
C ALA A 480 10.54 22.87 15.93
N VAL A 481 9.82 22.45 14.90
CA VAL A 481 9.34 21.08 14.78
C VAL A 481 10.01 20.41 13.60
N VAL A 482 10.59 19.24 13.87
CA VAL A 482 11.13 18.32 12.87
C VAL A 482 10.09 17.23 12.62
N LEU A 483 9.68 17.11 11.37
CA LEU A 483 8.83 16.02 10.88
C LEU A 483 9.74 15.00 10.20
N VAL A 484 9.72 13.77 10.72
CA VAL A 484 10.59 12.68 10.27
C VAL A 484 9.72 11.57 9.69
N VAL A 485 10.04 11.16 8.46
CA VAL A 485 9.47 9.99 7.78
C VAL A 485 10.61 9.02 7.51
N ARG A 486 10.47 7.78 8.01
CA ARG A 486 11.36 6.66 7.68
C ARG A 486 10.61 5.66 6.82
N LEU A 487 11.23 5.24 5.73
CA LEU A 487 10.76 4.15 4.88
C LEU A 487 11.49 2.87 5.28
N LEU A 488 10.80 1.74 5.16
CA LEU A 488 11.38 0.41 5.26
C LEU A 488 11.72 -0.12 3.88
#